data_AF-A0A1V2GH17-F1
#
_entry.id   AF-A0A1V2GH17-F1
#
_cell.length_a   1.000
_cell.length_b   1.000
_cell.length_c   1.000
_cell.angle_alpha   90.00
_cell.angle_beta   90.00
_cell.angle_gamma   90.00
#
_symmetry.space_group_name_H-M   'P 1'
#
loop_
_entity.id
_entity.type
_entity.pdbx_description
1 polymer ?
#
loop_
_entity_poly.entity_id
_entity_poly.type
_entity_poly.pdbx_seq_one_letter_code
_entity_poly.pdbx_strand_id
1 'polypeptide(L)' 'RVLIVWECALRGREKLTDEALTERLEEWICGEGASAQIDTQGIHLLA' A
#
# COMPACT_ATOMS: atom_id res chain seq x y z
N ARG A 1 5.91 10.87 -7.50
CA ARG A 1 4.94 9.78 -7.34
C ARG A 1 4.20 9.93 -6.02
N VAL A 2 2.94 9.52 -5.96
CA VAL A 2 2.12 9.57 -4.74
C VAL A 2 1.63 8.17 -4.42
N LEU A 3 1.70 7.78 -3.16
CA LEU A 3 1.10 6.55 -2.64
C LEU A 3 -0.10 6.93 -1.78
N ILE A 4 -1.28 6.41 -2.12
CA ILE A 4 -2.50 6.59 -1.34
C ILE A 4 -2.67 5.35 -0.47
N VAL A 5 -2.74 5.52 0.86
CA VAL A 5 -3.02 4.41 1.76
C VAL A 5 -4.43 4.58 2.31
N TRP A 6 -5.31 3.64 2.00
CA TRP A 6 -6.68 3.66 2.50
C TRP A 6 -6.72 3.35 4.00
N GLU A 7 -7.62 4.00 4.74
CA GLU A 7 -7.74 3.79 6.19
C GLU A 7 -7.99 2.32 6.55
N CYS A 8 -8.79 1.61 5.74
CA CYS A 8 -9.10 0.21 5.94
C CYS A 8 -7.86 -0.71 5.90
N ALA A 9 -6.79 -0.33 5.19
CA ALA A 9 -5.53 -1.05 5.21
C ALA A 9 -4.74 -0.82 6.51
N LEU A 10 -4.96 0.30 7.19
CA LEU A 10 -4.27 0.69 8.43
C LEU A 10 -5.01 0.28 9.70
N ARG A 11 -6.34 0.18 9.65
CA ARG A 11 -7.21 0.01 10.82
C ARG A 11 -8.48 -0.77 10.48
N GLY A 12 -9.08 -1.37 11.50
CA GLY A 12 -10.33 -2.11 11.37
C GLY A 12 -10.12 -3.61 11.13
N ARG A 13 -11.19 -4.31 10.75
CA ARG A 13 -11.18 -5.78 10.62
C ARG A 13 -10.36 -6.28 9.42
N GLU A 14 -10.19 -5.44 8.41
CA GLU A 14 -9.44 -5.75 7.20
C GLU A 14 -8.06 -5.08 7.16
N LYS A 15 -7.58 -4.61 8.33
CA LYS A 15 -6.24 -4.04 8.47
C LYS A 15 -5.20 -5.07 7.96
N LEU A 16 -4.28 -4.61 7.12
CA LEU A 16 -3.11 -5.38 6.73
C LEU A 16 -2.16 -5.54 7.93
N THR A 17 -1.48 -6.68 8.02
CA THR A 17 -0.43 -6.83 9.04
C THR A 17 0.67 -5.80 8.80
N ASP A 18 1.39 -5.44 9.86
CA ASP A 18 2.44 -4.44 9.77
C ASP A 18 3.55 -4.91 8.81
N GLU A 19 3.82 -6.22 8.75
CA GLU A 19 4.75 -6.82 7.79
C GLU A 19 4.25 -6.67 6.34
N ALA A 20 2.98 -7.00 6.08
CA ALA A 20 2.40 -6.89 4.74
C ALA A 20 2.39 -5.44 4.24
N LEU A 21 2.10 -4.48 5.13
CA LEU A 21 2.14 -3.07 4.78
C LEU A 21 3.58 -2.59 4.52
N THR A 22 4.52 -2.97 5.37
CA THR A 22 5.94 -2.57 5.26
C THR A 22 6.54 -3.07 3.95
N GLU A 23 6.32 -4.34 3.60
CA GLU A 23 6.86 -4.93 2.37
C GLU A 23 6.37 -4.21 1.12
N ARG A 24 5.08 -3.84 1.07
CA ARG A 24 4.49 -3.09 -0.05
C ARG A 24 4.98 -1.64 -0.13
N LEU A 25 5.21 -1.01 1.03
CA LEU A 25 5.82 0.32 1.11
C LEU A 25 7.26 0.29 0.58
N GLU A 26 8.05 -0.69 1.01
CA GLU A 26 9.43 -0.86 0.54
C GLU A 26 9.49 -1.10 -0.97
N GLU A 27 8.62 -1.97 -1.50
CA GLU A 27 8.53 -2.23 -2.93
C GLU A 27 8.27 -0.95 -3.74
N TRP A 28 7.33 -0.11 -3.28
CA TRP A 28 7.01 1.16 -3.96
C TRP A 28 8.08 2.25 -3.77
N ILE A 29 8.71 2.31 -2.59
CA ILE A 29 9.77 3.28 -2.29
C ILE A 29 11.05 2.94 -3.07
N CYS A 30 11.45 1.67 -3.07
CA CYS A 30 12.69 1.22 -3.69
C CYS A 30 12.55 0.98 -5.19
N GLY A 31 11.34 0.72 -5.68
CA GLY A 31 11.06 0.59 -7.11
C GLY A 31 11.01 1.94 -7.84
N GLU A 32 11.11 1.89 -9.18
CA GLU A 32 10.86 3.03 -10.07
C GLU A 32 9.36 3.15 -10.41
N GLY A 33 8.50 3.11 -9.38
CA GLY A 33 7.05 3.00 -9.54
C GLY A 33 6.32 4.32 -9.84
N ALA A 34 5.23 4.22 -10.62
CA ALA A 34 4.23 5.26 -10.78
C ALA A 34 3.45 5.50 -9.48
N SER A 35 2.53 6.47 -9.48
CA SER A 35 1.62 6.62 -8.34
C SER A 35 0.81 5.34 -8.12
N ALA A 36 0.53 5.01 -6.87
CA ALA A 36 -0.11 3.75 -6.47
C ALA A 36 -1.06 3.95 -5.29
N GLN A 37 -1.84 2.93 -4.96
CA GLN A 37 -2.70 2.86 -3.79
C GLN A 37 -2.56 1.53 -3.06
N ILE A 38 -2.76 1.54 -1.74
CA ILE A 38 -2.84 0.33 -0.91
C ILE A 38 -4.20 0.26 -0.22
N ASP A 39 -4.94 -0.81 -0.47
CA ASP A 39 -6.19 -1.15 0.21
C ASP A 39 -6.08 -2.52 0.93
N THR A 40 -7.22 -3.13 1.28
CA THR A 40 -7.25 -4.41 1.99
C THR A 40 -6.77 -5.61 1.16
N GLN A 41 -6.60 -5.43 -0.15
CA GLN A 41 -6.13 -6.45 -1.09
C GLN A 41 -4.64 -6.30 -1.46
N GLY A 42 -4.00 -5.19 -1.06
CA GLY A 42 -2.58 -4.93 -1.31
C GLY A 42 -2.34 -3.68 -2.14
N ILE A 43 -1.23 -3.66 -2.89
CA ILE A 43 -0.80 -2.51 -3.69
C ILE A 43 -1.29 -2.59 -5.13
N HIS A 44 -1.76 -1.45 -5.65
CA HIS A 44 -2.24 -1.29 -7.02
C HIS A 44 -1.71 0.00 -7.62
N LEU A 45 -1.23 -0.04 -8.87
CA LEU A 45 -0.84 1.18 -9.59
C LEU A 45 -2.08 2.02 -9.89
N LEU A 46 -1.93 3.34 -9.78
CA LEU A 46 -2.94 4.30 -10.21
C LEU A 46 -2.76 4.51 -11.71
N ALA A 47 -3.80 4.19 -12.49
CA ALA A 47 -3.87 4.43 -13.93
C ALA A 47 -3.95 5.93 -14.26
#